data_AF-A0A1H9MKJ9-F1
#
_entry.id   AF-A0A1H9MKJ9-F1
#
_cell.length_a   1.000
_cell.length_b   1.000
_cell.length_c   1.000
_cell.angle_alpha   90.00
_cell.angle_beta   90.00
_cell.angle_gamma   90.00
#
_symmetry.space_group_name_H-M   'P 1'
#
loop_
_entity.id
_entity.type
_entity.pdbx_description
1 polymer ?
#
loop_
_entity_poly.entity_id
_entity_poly.type
_entity_poly.pdbx_seq_one_letter_code
_entity_poly.pdbx_strand_id
1 'polypeptide(L)' 'MWDEILARFEKQAPASVMARLVLERAMPAAWVDEVFETNRQRQYPWELLFSTVVELMSLVSLGLRPSLHAAARQMD' A
#
# COMPACT_ATOMS: atom_id res chain seq x y z
N MET A 1 -12.75 -16.44 9.91
CA MET A 1 -13.14 -15.65 8.73
C MET A 1 -11.91 -15.22 7.92
N TRP A 2 -10.94 -14.53 8.52
CA TRP A 2 -9.70 -14.14 7.84
C TRP A 2 -8.83 -15.33 7.39
N ASP A 3 -8.69 -16.35 8.22
CA ASP A 3 -7.90 -17.56 7.88
C ASP A 3 -8.45 -18.27 6.64
N GLU A 4 -9.76 -18.26 6.46
CA GLU A 4 -10.45 -18.91 5.35
C GLU A 4 -10.36 -18.10 4.04
N ILE A 5 -10.13 -16.80 4.14
CA ILE A 5 -9.82 -15.92 3.01
C ILE A 5 -8.36 -16.13 2.60
N LEU A 6 -7.44 -16.10 3.56
CA LEU A 6 -6.01 -16.36 3.35
C LEU A 6 -5.75 -17.74 2.74
N ALA A 7 -6.43 -18.79 3.22
CA ALA A 7 -6.30 -20.14 2.69
C ALA A 7 -6.69 -20.27 1.19
N ARG A 8 -7.60 -19.42 0.70
CA ARG A 8 -7.95 -19.40 -0.74
C ARG A 8 -6.85 -18.76 -1.57
N PHE A 9 -6.24 -17.68 -1.07
CA PHE A 9 -5.15 -17.01 -1.76
C PHE A 9 -3.84 -17.78 -1.68
N GLU A 10 -3.56 -18.48 -0.58
CA GLU A 10 -2.41 -19.38 -0.45
C GLU A 10 -2.47 -20.51 -1.48
N LYS A 11 -3.67 -21.03 -1.77
CA LYS A 11 -3.84 -22.10 -2.78
C LYS A 11 -3.66 -21.62 -4.23
N GLN A 12 -3.90 -20.34 -4.52
CA GLN A 12 -3.88 -19.82 -5.90
C GLN A 12 -2.62 -19.00 -6.23
N ALA A 13 -2.11 -18.22 -5.27
CA ALA A 13 -0.98 -17.32 -5.45
C ALA A 13 -0.17 -17.13 -4.15
N PRO A 14 0.42 -18.21 -3.60
CA PRO A 14 1.07 -18.19 -2.28
C PRO A 14 2.23 -17.19 -2.21
N ALA A 15 3.04 -17.10 -3.27
CA ALA A 15 4.16 -16.17 -3.32
C ALA A 15 3.72 -14.70 -3.25
N SER A 16 2.63 -14.34 -3.93
CA SER A 16 2.11 -12.97 -3.95
C SER A 16 1.54 -12.57 -2.59
N VAL A 17 0.85 -13.49 -1.90
CA VAL A 17 0.34 -13.27 -0.54
C VAL A 17 1.49 -13.06 0.44
N MET A 18 2.50 -13.94 0.39
CA MET A 18 3.67 -13.85 1.27
C MET A 18 4.47 -12.58 1.00
N ALA A 19 4.68 -12.21 -0.27
CA ALA A 19 5.37 -10.97 -0.63
C ALA A 19 4.61 -9.74 -0.10
N ARG A 20 3.28 -9.70 -0.25
CA ARG A 20 2.45 -8.62 0.28
C ARG A 20 2.57 -8.51 1.80
N LEU A 21 2.44 -9.63 2.53
CA LEU A 21 2.57 -9.66 3.99
C LEU A 21 3.96 -9.19 4.46
N VAL A 22 5.02 -9.62 3.77
CA VAL A 22 6.38 -9.18 4.07
C VAL A 22 6.53 -7.68 3.83
N LEU A 23 6.03 -7.16 2.71
CA LEU A 23 6.11 -5.73 2.40
C LEU A 23 5.32 -4.87 3.39
N GLU A 24 4.09 -5.26 3.74
CA GLU A 24 3.26 -4.57 4.74
C GLU A 24 3.94 -4.51 6.11
N ARG A 25 4.70 -5.56 6.48
CA ARG A 25 5.41 -5.62 7.76
C ARG A 25 6.79 -4.95 7.73
N ALA A 26 7.49 -5.03 6.61
CA ALA A 26 8.83 -4.47 6.43
C ALA A 26 8.80 -2.96 6.20
N MET A 27 7.69 -2.42 5.68
CA MET A 27 7.54 -1.01 5.33
C MET A 27 6.33 -0.38 6.04
N PRO A 28 6.39 -0.18 7.37
CA PRO A 28 5.33 0.52 8.08
C PRO A 28 5.23 1.97 7.58
N ALA A 29 4.02 2.55 7.61
CA ALA A 29 3.75 3.90 7.08
C ALA A 29 4.74 4.95 7.59
N ALA A 30 5.02 4.96 8.90
CA ALA A 30 5.97 5.90 9.50
C ALA A 30 7.39 5.78 8.93
N TRP A 31 7.86 4.55 8.66
CA TRP A 31 9.16 4.33 8.04
C TRP A 31 9.18 4.79 6.58
N VAL A 32 8.09 4.57 5.84
CA VAL A 32 7.94 5.05 4.46
C VAL A 32 8.02 6.58 4.41
N ASP A 33 7.34 7.26 5.34
CA ASP A 33 7.38 8.72 5.45
C ASP A 33 8.78 9.23 5.86
N GLU A 34 9.44 8.58 6.83
CA GLU A 34 10.80 8.94 7.25
C GLU A 34 11.82 8.81 6.12
N VAL A 35 11.78 7.70 5.38
CA VAL A 35 12.66 7.46 4.23
C VAL A 35 12.40 8.50 3.14
N PHE A 36 11.15 8.85 2.90
CA PHE A 36 10.78 9.90 1.95
C PHE A 36 11.34 11.25 2.37
N GLU A 37 11.12 11.67 3.62
CA GLU A 37 11.63 12.94 4.15
C GLU A 37 13.16 13.03 4.07
N THR A 38 13.86 11.94 4.34
CA THR A 38 15.32 11.90 4.31
C THR A 38 15.90 12.03 2.90
N ASN A 39 15.19 11.52 1.88
CA ASN A 39 15.75 11.36 0.53
C ASN A 39 15.10 12.26 -0.53
N ARG A 40 14.04 13.00 -0.19
CA ARG A 40 13.35 13.88 -1.15
C ARG A 40 14.28 14.99 -1.64
N GLN A 41 14.36 15.12 -2.96
CA GLN A 41 15.15 16.19 -3.60
C GLN A 41 14.26 17.35 -4.05
N ARG A 42 13.20 17.04 -4.82
CA ARG A 42 12.28 18.04 -5.39
C ARG A 42 10.86 17.97 -4.87
N GLN A 43 10.46 16.84 -4.28
CA GLN A 43 9.10 16.64 -3.81
C GLN A 43 8.91 17.32 -2.45
N TYR A 44 7.77 17.99 -2.28
CA TYR A 44 7.45 18.76 -1.07
C TYR A 44 6.30 18.06 -0.32
N PRO A 45 6.47 17.70 0.96
CA PRO A 45 5.41 17.19 1.80
C PRO A 45 4.50 18.36 2.19
N TRP A 46 3.26 18.32 1.71
CA TRP A 46 2.20 19.20 2.19
C TRP A 46 1.35 18.42 3.20
N GLU A 47 0.02 18.52 3.13
CA GLU A 47 -0.90 17.81 4.03
C GLU A 47 -0.99 16.30 3.77
N LEU A 48 -0.39 15.82 2.67
CA LEU A 48 -0.48 14.43 2.25
C LEU A 48 0.84 13.70 2.52
N LEU A 49 0.79 12.70 3.41
CA LEU A 49 1.90 11.82 3.71
C LEU A 49 2.26 10.95 2.50
N PHE A 50 3.54 10.62 2.35
CA PHE A 50 4.00 9.80 1.23
C PHE A 50 3.47 8.37 1.36
N SER A 51 3.36 7.85 2.58
CA SER A 51 2.71 6.59 2.90
C SER A 51 1.26 6.52 2.39
N THR A 52 0.51 7.63 2.48
CA THR A 52 -0.85 7.73 1.92
C THR A 52 -0.84 7.62 0.39
N VAL A 53 0.14 8.24 -0.28
CA VAL A 53 0.30 8.09 -1.74
C VAL A 53 0.61 6.65 -2.11
N VAL A 54 1.51 5.99 -1.38
CA VAL A 54 1.86 4.57 -1.59
C VAL A 54 0.64 3.66 -1.40
N GLU A 55 -0.18 3.92 -0.38
CA GLU A 55 -1.41 3.17 -0.13
C GLU A 55 -2.42 3.32 -1.29
N LEU A 56 -2.70 4.56 -1.71
CA LEU A 56 -3.60 4.86 -2.83
C LEU A 56 -3.12 4.23 -4.14
N MET A 57 -1.82 4.35 -4.43
CA MET A 57 -1.22 3.76 -5.62
C MET A 57 -1.23 2.23 -5.57
N SER A 58 -1.14 1.62 -4.39
CA SER A 58 -1.23 0.16 -4.23
C SER A 58 -2.61 -0.36 -4.63
N LEU A 59 -3.69 0.36 -4.27
CA LEU A 59 -5.05 -0.01 -4.67
C LEU A 59 -5.24 0.04 -6.20
N VAL A 60 -4.60 0.99 -6.88
CA VAL A 60 -4.71 1.14 -8.34
C VAL A 60 -3.80 0.16 -9.07
N SER A 61 -2.53 0.04 -8.67
CA SER A 61 -1.54 -0.85 -9.31
C SER A 61 -1.88 -2.33 -9.20
N LEU A 62 -2.54 -2.73 -8.11
CA LEU A 62 -3.05 -4.09 -7.93
C LEU A 62 -4.42 -4.32 -8.60
N GLY A 63 -4.97 -3.33 -9.30
CA GLY A 63 -6.26 -3.42 -9.99
C GLY A 63 -7.48 -3.47 -9.06
N LEU A 64 -7.31 -3.15 -7.77
CA LEU A 64 -8.40 -3.13 -6.79
C LEU A 64 -9.33 -1.92 -6.99
N ARG A 65 -8.80 -0.83 -7.56
CA ARG A 65 -9.56 0.37 -7.93
C ARG A 65 -9.19 0.82 -9.34
N PRO A 66 -10.16 1.34 -10.12
CA PRO A 66 -9.93 1.73 -11.51
C PRO A 66 -9.15 3.04 -11.66
N SER A 67 -9.06 3.86 -10.60
CA SER A 67 -8.34 5.14 -10.62
C SER A 67 -7.99 5.61 -9.22
N LEU A 68 -7.06 6.57 -9.13
CA LEU A 68 -6.71 7.24 -7.87
C LEU A 68 -7.89 7.98 -7.26
N HIS A 69 -8.74 8.60 -8.08
CA HIS A 69 -9.96 9.25 -7.61
C HIS A 69 -10.93 8.26 -6.95
N ALA A 70 -11.10 7.08 -7.55
CA ALA A 70 -11.93 6.02 -6.98
C ALA A 70 -11.35 5.46 -5.67
N ALA A 71 -10.03 5.42 -5.53
CA ALA A 71 -9.35 5.01 -4.30
C ALA A 71 -9.49 6.07 -3.19
N ALA A 72 -9.30 7.36 -3.50
CA ALA A 72 -9.34 8.45 -2.53
C ALA A 72 -10.71 8.67 -1.88
N ARG A 73 -11.82 8.51 -2.62
CA ARG A 73 -13.19 8.68 -2.09
C ARG A 73 -13.61 7.71 -0.96
N GLN A 74 -12.80 6.71 -0.65
CA GLN A 74 -13.07 5.76 0.44
C GLN A 74 -12.18 5.99 1.67
N MET A 75 -11.30 6.99 1.62
CA MET A 75 -10.48 7.40 2.77
C MET A 75 -11.19 8.47 3.63
N ASP A 76 -12.39 8.90 3.22
CA ASP A 76 -13.34 9.70 4.02
C ASP A 76 -14.13 8.80 4.99
#